data_AF-A0A392QGV5-F1
#
_entry.id   AF-A0A392QGV5-F1
#
_cell.length_a   1.000
_cell.length_b   1.000
_cell.length_c   1.000
_cell.angle_alpha   90.00
_cell.angle_beta   90.00
_cell.angle_gamma   90.00
#
_symmetry.space_group_name_H-M   'P 1'
#
loop_
_entity.id
_entity.type
_entity.pdbx_description
1 polymer ?
#
loop_
_entity_poly.entity_id
_entity_poly.type
_entity_poly.pdbx_seq_one_letter_code
_entity_poly.pdbx_strand_id
1 'polypeptide(L)' 'ELELEKFITHTVPFSEINKAFDLMLKGESIRCIIKMEE' A
#
# COMPACT_ATOMS: atom_id res chain seq x y z
N GLU A 1 22.67 5.71 1.97
CA GLU A 1 21.27 5.92 2.37
C GLU A 1 20.43 4.80 1.77
N LEU A 2 19.46 4.25 2.49
CA LEU A 2 18.63 3.14 1.99
C LEU A 2 17.41 3.70 1.26
N GLU A 3 17.29 3.42 -0.03
CA GLU A 3 16.12 3.79 -0.84
C GLU A 3 14.93 2.88 -0.52
N LEU A 4 14.16 3.21 0.53
CA LEU A 4 12.98 2.42 0.90
C LEU A 4 11.75 2.74 0.06
N GLU A 5 11.70 3.94 -0.52
CA GLU A 5 10.54 4.41 -1.28
C GLU A 5 10.23 3.54 -2.51
N LYS A 6 11.26 2.97 -3.15
CA LYS A 6 11.08 2.09 -4.32
C LYS A 6 10.30 0.80 -4.04
N PHE A 7 10.17 0.42 -2.76
CA PHE A 7 9.37 -0.75 -2.37
C PHE A 7 7.90 -0.40 -2.12
N ILE A 8 7.56 0.89 -2.03
CA ILE A 8 6.19 1.37 -1.89
C ILE A 8 5.57 1.44 -3.28
N THR A 9 4.65 0.50 -3.54
CA THR A 9 3.98 0.39 -4.85
C THR A 9 2.60 1.05 -4.85
N HIS A 10 1.97 1.14 -3.68
CA HIS A 10 0.61 1.60 -3.54
C HIS A 10 0.47 2.48 -2.29
N THR A 11 -0.44 3.43 -2.35
CA THR A 11 -0.88 4.19 -1.19
C THR A 11 -2.39 4.34 -1.27
N VAL A 12 -3.09 3.99 -0.21
CA VAL A 12 -4.55 4.05 -0.14
C VAL A 12 -4.98 4.70 1.17
N PRO A 13 -6.14 5.39 1.20
CA PRO A 13 -6.72 5.85 2.45
C PRO A 13 -7.25 4.67 3.27
N PHE A 14 -7.35 4.86 4.59
CA PHE A 14 -7.89 3.84 5.51
C PHE A 14 -9.33 3.41 5.15
N SER A 15 -10.13 4.31 4.58
CA SER A 15 -11.47 4.02 4.08
C SER A 15 -11.48 2.94 2.98
N GLU A 16 -10.37 2.74 2.28
CA GLU A 16 -10.20 1.73 1.23
C GLU A 16 -9.37 0.51 1.70
N ILE A 17 -9.33 0.21 3.00
CA ILE A 17 -8.46 -0.86 3.53
C ILE A 17 -8.66 -2.23 2.84
N ASN A 18 -9.88 -2.55 2.42
CA ASN A 18 -10.16 -3.81 1.69
C ASN A 18 -9.42 -3.88 0.34
N LYS A 19 -9.24 -2.75 -0.36
CA LYS A 19 -8.46 -2.69 -1.60
C LYS A 19 -6.98 -3.00 -1.35
N ALA A 20 -6.42 -2.56 -0.23
CA ALA A 20 -5.05 -2.94 0.14
C ALA A 20 -4.91 -4.46 0.36
N PHE A 21 -5.90 -5.09 1.00
CA PHE A 21 -5.94 -6.54 1.16
C PHE A 21 -6.07 -7.27 -0.19
N ASP A 22 -6.92 -6.78 -1.10
CA ASP A 22 -7.07 -7.35 -2.44
C ASP A 22 -5.75 -7.30 -3.22
N LEU A 23 -5.05 -6.17 -3.20
CA LEU A 23 -3.73 -6.00 -3.84
C LEU A 23 -2.70 -6.97 -3.27
N MET A 24 -2.72 -7.19 -1.95
CA MET A 24 -1.84 -8.15 -1.27
C MET A 24 -2.15 -9.58 -1.70
N LEU A 25 -3.43 -9.98 -1.71
CA LEU A 25 -3.86 -11.33 -2.06
C LEU A 25 -3.59 -11.67 -3.53
N LYS A 26 -3.69 -10.68 -4.44
CA LYS A 26 -3.36 -10.84 -5.86
C LYS A 26 -1.86 -10.83 -6.15
N GLY A 27 -1.02 -10.48 -5.17
CA GLY A 27 0.42 -10.30 -5.38
C GLY A 27 0.77 -9.04 -6.19
N GLU A 28 -0.15 -8.09 -6.28
CA GLU A 28 0.00 -6.85 -7.05
C GLU A 28 0.70 -5.73 -6.24
N SER A 29 0.92 -5.93 -4.94
CA SER A 29 1.59 -4.97 -4.06
C SER A 29 2.87 -5.55 -3.43
N ILE A 30 3.99 -4.82 -3.53
CA ILE A 30 5.20 -5.10 -2.75
C ILE A 30 5.03 -4.55 -1.33
N ARG A 31 4.76 -3.24 -1.22
CA ARG A 31 4.27 -2.56 -0.01
C ARG A 31 3.17 -1.58 -0.38
N CYS A 32 2.19 -1.48 0.51
CA CYS A 32 1.08 -0.55 0.44
C CYS A 32 1.10 0.32 1.71
N ILE A 33 1.09 1.64 1.55
CA ILE A 33 0.91 2.57 2.67
C ILE A 33 -0.57 2.82 2.88
N ILE A 34 -1.02 2.76 4.14
CA ILE A 34 -2.35 3.19 4.55
C ILE A 34 -2.25 4.60 5.12
N LYS A 35 -2.93 5.56 4.48
CA LYS A 35 -3.08 6.91 5.02
C LYS A 35 -4.24 6.93 6.01
N MET A 36 -3.97 7.42 7.22
CA MET A 36 -4.97 7.53 8.29
C MET A 36 -5.85 8.79 8.14
N GLU A 37 -5.37 9.77 7.39
CA GLU A 37 -6.08 11.00 6.99
C GLU A 37 -6.55 10.85 5.53
N GLU A 38 -7.56 11.62 5.10
CA GLU A 38 -8.14 11.57 3.74
C GLU A 38 -7.08 11.81 2.63
#